data_AF-A0AAD7G2R1-F1
#
_entry.id   AF-A0AAD7G2R1-F1
#
_cell.length_a   1.000
_cell.length_b   1.000
_cell.length_c   1.000
_cell.angle_alpha   90.00
_cell.angle_beta   90.00
_cell.angle_gamma   90.00
#
_symmetry.space_group_name_H-M   'P 1'
#
loop_
_entity.id
_entity.type
_entity.pdbx_description
1 polymer ?
#
loop_
_entity_poly.entity_id
_entity_poly.type
_entity_poly.pdbx_seq_one_letter_code
_entity_poly.pdbx_strand_id
1 'polypeptide(L)'
;MSSCPYSLNPDISGIGVRVSFYLQTIFLGCLSARSGSLDEISGALYTLMATNAAMAVTGLILGLKRTPEISFQDALVILYLLSMAWMTVIASLASCNRLSEDTKVLQLSSVIQSCVILAFAFTVLGKAASFGQTTDCNQYAVAVIFRPFSALKSGRILGWILVSLASATYAVMTARDYMTRVLKKIRESRKRVEPEESSAVLNQRPVPVFTPSEKREAPINMTSPRRQVRVFVSTTYSTNP
;
A
#
# COMPACT_ATOMS: atom_id res chain seq x y z
N MET A 1 -20.13 30.04 29.86
CA MET A 1 -19.24 28.99 29.32
C MET A 1 -20.02 27.69 29.35
N SER A 2 -20.51 27.24 28.19
CA SER A 2 -21.17 25.96 28.07
C SER A 2 -20.09 24.88 28.11
N SER A 3 -20.04 24.09 29.18
CA SER A 3 -19.14 22.93 29.24
C SER A 3 -19.56 21.95 28.15
N CYS A 4 -18.67 21.62 27.22
CA CYS A 4 -18.87 20.57 26.22
C CYS A 4 -18.42 19.23 26.82
N PRO A 5 -19.33 18.40 27.37
CA PRO A 5 -18.94 17.08 27.86
C PRO A 5 -18.50 16.22 26.68
N TYR A 6 -17.25 15.78 26.72
CA TYR A 6 -16.72 14.84 25.74
C TYR A 6 -17.19 13.43 26.11
N SER A 7 -18.13 12.90 25.34
CA SER A 7 -18.49 11.48 25.37
C SER A 7 -17.85 10.82 24.16
N LEU A 8 -16.79 10.03 24.39
CA LEU A 8 -16.20 9.18 23.36
C LEU A 8 -17.06 7.93 23.22
N ASN A 9 -17.42 7.57 22.00
CA ASN A 9 -18.13 6.32 21.77
C ASN A 9 -17.14 5.14 21.98
N PRO A 10 -17.30 4.31 23.03
CA PRO A 10 -16.33 3.28 23.38
C PRO A 10 -16.26 2.16 22.34
N ASP A 11 -17.29 1.97 21.53
CA ASP A 11 -17.34 0.89 20.55
C ASP A 11 -16.45 1.17 19.33
N ILE A 12 -16.23 2.45 19.03
CA ILE A 12 -15.52 2.88 17.82
C ILE A 12 -14.17 3.51 18.19
N SER A 13 -14.15 4.29 19.26
CA SER A 13 -13.02 5.09 19.71
C SER A 13 -12.49 4.61 21.05
N GLY A 14 -12.97 3.47 21.55
CA GLY A 14 -12.52 2.89 22.80
C GLY A 14 -11.04 2.52 22.80
N ILE A 15 -10.49 2.43 24.00
CA ILE A 15 -9.08 2.09 24.21
C ILE A 15 -8.72 0.74 23.56
N GLY A 16 -9.62 -0.24 23.62
CA GLY A 16 -9.42 -1.56 23.02
C GLY A 16 -9.26 -1.50 21.50
N VAL A 17 -10.09 -0.71 20.80
CA VAL A 17 -9.99 -0.54 19.34
C VAL A 17 -8.65 0.10 18.97
N ARG A 18 -8.26 1.15 19.68
CA ARG A 18 -6.98 1.86 19.44
C ARG A 18 -5.78 0.95 19.66
N VAL A 19 -5.75 0.24 20.79
CA VAL A 19 -4.64 -0.68 21.13
C VAL A 19 -4.54 -1.81 20.12
N SER A 20 -5.66 -2.42 19.72
CA SER A 20 -5.69 -3.44 18.67
C SER A 20 -5.13 -2.92 17.35
N PHE A 21 -5.52 -1.71 16.94
CA PHE A 21 -4.97 -1.09 15.72
C PHE A 21 -3.46 -0.86 15.80
N TYR A 22 -2.96 -0.39 16.94
CA TYR A 22 -1.51 -0.20 17.13
C TYR A 22 -0.76 -1.52 17.06
N LEU A 23 -1.23 -2.55 17.76
CA LEU A 23 -0.61 -3.87 17.75
C LEU A 23 -0.65 -4.49 16.35
N GLN A 24 -1.79 -4.41 15.66
CA GLN A 24 -1.93 -4.91 14.29
C GLN A 24 -0.96 -4.22 13.33
N THR A 25 -0.81 -2.90 13.46
CA THR A 25 0.10 -2.11 12.63
C THR A 25 1.57 -2.44 12.90
N ILE A 26 1.95 -2.57 14.18
CA ILE A 26 3.31 -2.92 14.60
C ILE A 26 3.66 -4.34 14.16
N PHE A 27 2.79 -5.32 14.44
CA PHE A 27 3.03 -6.70 14.07
C PHE A 27 3.13 -6.87 12.56
N LEU A 28 2.28 -6.20 11.78
CA LEU A 28 2.39 -6.26 10.33
C LEU A 28 3.68 -5.62 9.83
N GLY A 29 4.10 -4.49 10.41
CA GLY A 29 5.39 -3.86 10.08
C GLY A 29 6.56 -4.81 10.38
N CYS A 30 6.56 -5.45 11.55
CA CYS A 30 7.57 -6.43 11.94
C CYS A 30 7.56 -7.68 11.04
N LEU A 31 6.39 -8.21 10.70
CA LEU A 31 6.24 -9.34 9.78
C LEU A 31 6.75 -8.98 8.39
N SER A 32 6.42 -7.78 7.89
CA SER A 32 6.90 -7.31 6.60
C SER A 32 8.41 -7.09 6.56
N ALA A 33 9.03 -6.69 7.68
CA ALA A 33 10.47 -6.52 7.76
C ALA A 33 11.22 -7.86 7.86
N ARG A 34 10.58 -8.90 8.40
CA ARG A 34 11.21 -10.21 8.65
C ARG A 34 10.93 -11.26 7.59
N SER A 35 9.73 -11.29 7.01
CA SER A 35 9.39 -12.36 6.08
C SER A 35 10.03 -12.11 4.71
N GLY A 36 10.61 -13.19 4.17
CA GLY A 36 11.17 -13.22 2.81
C GLY A 36 10.17 -13.65 1.75
N SER A 37 8.92 -13.96 2.14
CA SER A 37 7.88 -14.45 1.23
C SER A 37 6.64 -13.58 1.29
N LEU A 38 6.21 -13.10 0.12
CA LEU A 38 5.00 -12.29 0.00
C LEU A 38 3.74 -13.08 0.36
N ASP A 39 3.74 -14.39 0.09
CA ASP A 39 2.58 -15.26 0.30
C ASP A 39 2.17 -15.30 1.78
N GLU A 40 3.15 -15.37 2.68
CA GLU A 40 2.95 -15.40 4.13
C GLU A 40 2.34 -14.10 4.68
N ILE A 41 2.72 -12.95 4.10
CA ILE A 41 2.26 -11.63 4.58
C ILE A 41 0.95 -11.22 3.90
N SER A 42 0.67 -11.73 2.70
CA SER A 42 -0.44 -11.28 1.86
C SER A 42 -1.79 -11.34 2.57
N GLY A 43 -2.09 -12.45 3.26
CA GLY A 43 -3.34 -12.61 4.01
C GLY A 43 -3.50 -11.59 5.14
N ALA A 44 -2.41 -11.32 5.87
CA ALA A 44 -2.42 -10.32 6.94
C ALA A 44 -2.58 -8.89 6.38
N LEU A 45 -1.93 -8.59 5.25
CA LEU A 45 -2.09 -7.33 4.52
C LEU A 45 -3.54 -7.16 4.08
N TYR A 46 -4.13 -8.11 3.35
CA TYR A 46 -5.52 -8.03 2.90
C TYR A 46 -6.51 -7.82 4.05
N THR A 47 -6.31 -8.55 5.15
CA THR A 47 -7.14 -8.39 6.34
C THR A 47 -7.04 -6.98 6.89
N LEU A 48 -5.82 -6.43 7.03
CA LEU A 48 -5.62 -5.05 7.47
C LEU A 48 -6.26 -4.03 6.50
N MET A 49 -6.09 -4.22 5.19
CA MET A 49 -6.69 -3.35 4.18
C MET A 49 -8.21 -3.35 4.29
N ALA A 50 -8.82 -4.53 4.45
CA ALA A 50 -10.25 -4.70 4.59
C ALA A 50 -10.78 -4.09 5.90
N THR A 51 -10.11 -4.31 7.04
CA THR A 51 -10.51 -3.72 8.33
C THR A 51 -10.41 -2.19 8.29
N ASN A 52 -9.37 -1.65 7.65
CA ASN A 52 -9.21 -0.20 7.49
C ASN A 52 -10.31 0.39 6.62
N ALA A 53 -10.62 -0.25 5.49
CA ALA A 53 -11.71 0.20 4.60
C ALA A 53 -13.07 0.13 5.32
N ALA A 54 -13.35 -0.97 6.02
CA ALA A 54 -14.58 -1.14 6.80
C ALA A 54 -14.71 -0.10 7.92
N MET A 55 -13.61 0.21 8.62
CA MET A 55 -13.59 1.25 9.65
C MET A 55 -13.83 2.64 9.06
N ALA A 56 -13.20 2.97 7.93
CA ALA A 56 -13.40 4.25 7.24
C ALA A 56 -14.86 4.42 6.76
N VAL A 57 -15.45 3.38 6.16
CA VAL A 57 -16.84 3.37 5.68
C VAL A 57 -17.81 3.48 6.86
N THR A 58 -17.60 2.70 7.92
CA THR A 58 -18.43 2.77 9.14
C THR A 58 -18.36 4.15 9.77
N GLY A 59 -17.16 4.74 9.89
CA GLY A 59 -16.97 6.10 10.37
C GLY A 59 -17.68 7.14 9.51
N LEU A 60 -17.65 7.01 8.18
CA LEU A 60 -18.43 7.87 7.27
C LEU A 60 -19.93 7.74 7.52
N ILE A 61 -20.45 6.51 7.53
CA ILE A 61 -21.88 6.26 7.67
C ILE A 61 -22.38 6.85 8.99
N LEU A 62 -21.70 6.56 10.09
CA LEU A 62 -22.11 7.03 11.42
C LEU A 62 -21.95 8.54 11.61
N GLY A 63 -20.96 9.15 10.94
CA GLY A 63 -20.73 10.59 10.99
C GLY A 63 -21.65 11.40 10.09
N LEU A 64 -22.18 10.81 9.01
CA LEU A 64 -23.05 11.46 8.03
C LEU A 64 -24.54 11.14 8.20
N LYS A 65 -24.92 10.27 9.15
CA LYS A 65 -26.33 10.03 9.50
C LYS A 65 -27.02 11.35 9.89
N ARG A 66 -28.34 11.44 9.66
CA ARG A 66 -29.18 12.60 10.08
C ARG A 66 -29.07 12.87 11.57
N THR A 67 -29.04 11.79 12.35
CA THR A 67 -28.69 11.77 13.77
C THR A 67 -27.32 11.12 13.87
N PRO A 68 -26.23 11.88 13.76
CA PRO A 68 -24.88 11.30 13.81
C PRO A 68 -24.70 10.54 15.13
N GLU A 69 -23.90 9.47 15.12
CA GLU A 69 -23.64 8.63 16.32
C GLU A 69 -22.22 8.80 16.86
N ILE A 70 -21.37 9.48 16.09
CA ILE A 70 -19.96 9.73 16.43
C ILE A 70 -19.71 11.23 16.55
N SER A 71 -18.76 11.58 17.42
CA SER A 71 -18.26 12.95 17.50
C SER A 71 -17.21 13.22 16.42
N PHE A 72 -16.93 14.50 16.12
CA PHE A 72 -15.81 14.87 15.26
C PHE A 72 -14.47 14.39 15.81
N GLN A 73 -14.31 14.35 17.14
CA GLN A 73 -13.10 13.85 17.77
C GLN A 73 -12.91 12.34 17.54
N ASP A 74 -13.99 11.55 17.58
CA ASP A 74 -13.92 10.13 17.23
C ASP A 74 -13.46 9.94 15.78
N ALA A 75 -14.00 10.74 14.85
CA ALA A 75 -13.58 10.69 13.46
C ALA A 75 -12.10 11.09 13.26
N LEU A 76 -11.58 12.05 14.03
CA LEU A 76 -10.15 12.39 14.02
C LEU A 76 -9.28 11.24 14.55
N VAL A 77 -9.73 10.54 15.59
CA VAL A 77 -9.03 9.36 16.11
C VAL A 77 -9.01 8.25 15.05
N ILE A 78 -10.15 7.95 14.43
CA ILE A 78 -10.23 6.98 13.33
C ILE A 78 -9.28 7.39 12.19
N LEU A 79 -9.29 8.68 11.81
CA LEU A 79 -8.42 9.19 10.76
C LEU A 79 -6.94 9.00 11.10
N TYR A 80 -6.56 9.23 12.35
CA TYR A 80 -5.20 9.00 12.84
C TYR A 80 -4.81 7.51 12.77
N LEU A 81 -5.67 6.61 13.26
CA LEU A 81 -5.42 5.16 13.19
C LEU A 81 -5.29 4.68 11.75
N LEU A 82 -6.20 5.10 10.88
CA LEU A 82 -6.18 4.78 9.45
C LEU A 82 -4.94 5.33 8.76
N SER A 83 -4.48 6.53 9.11
CA SER A 83 -3.28 7.13 8.53
C SER A 83 -2.03 6.33 8.88
N MET A 84 -1.88 5.88 10.13
CA MET A 84 -0.75 5.03 10.51
C MET A 84 -0.80 3.66 9.83
N ALA A 85 -1.96 3.02 9.81
CA ALA A 85 -2.13 1.73 9.15
C ALA A 85 -1.88 1.85 7.64
N TRP A 86 -2.32 2.94 7.01
CA TRP A 86 -2.06 3.24 5.60
C TRP A 86 -0.56 3.41 5.30
N MET A 87 0.16 4.15 6.15
CA MET A 87 1.61 4.29 6.03
C MET A 87 2.33 2.94 6.14
N THR A 88 1.92 2.08 7.08
CA THR A 88 2.48 0.72 7.19
C THR A 88 2.19 -0.11 5.96
N VAL A 89 0.96 -0.07 5.41
CA VAL A 89 0.63 -0.77 4.16
C VAL A 89 1.52 -0.31 3.01
N ILE A 90 1.74 1.00 2.85
CA ILE A 90 2.63 1.54 1.81
C ILE A 90 4.07 1.07 2.03
N ALA A 91 4.58 1.14 3.26
CA ALA A 91 5.94 0.71 3.58
C ALA A 91 6.14 -0.80 3.32
N SER A 92 5.16 -1.62 3.69
CA SER A 92 5.18 -3.06 3.44
C SER A 92 5.12 -3.35 1.93
N LEU A 93 4.26 -2.67 1.18
CA LEU A 93 4.18 -2.80 -0.28
C LEU A 93 5.48 -2.39 -0.97
N ALA A 94 6.11 -1.30 -0.53
CA ALA A 94 7.39 -0.85 -1.07
C ALA A 94 8.49 -1.91 -0.86
N SER A 95 8.49 -2.57 0.30
CA SER A 95 9.40 -3.68 0.60
C SER A 95 9.09 -4.93 -0.24
N CYS A 96 7.80 -5.25 -0.41
CA CYS A 96 7.32 -6.43 -1.14
C CYS A 96 7.45 -6.32 -2.66
N ASN A 97 7.34 -5.12 -3.24
CA ASN A 97 7.44 -4.89 -4.69
C ASN A 97 8.79 -5.34 -5.29
N ARG A 98 9.81 -5.52 -4.45
CA ARG A 98 11.11 -6.04 -4.86
C ARG A 98 11.10 -7.55 -5.15
N LEU A 99 10.08 -8.29 -4.69
CA LEU A 99 10.12 -9.74 -4.59
C LEU A 99 9.22 -10.51 -5.57
N SER A 100 8.10 -9.95 -6.08
CA SER A 100 7.16 -10.76 -6.89
C SER A 100 6.39 -10.02 -7.99
N GLU A 101 6.20 -10.73 -9.13
CA GLU A 101 5.34 -10.31 -10.25
C GLU A 101 3.83 -10.40 -9.95
N ASP A 102 3.41 -11.19 -8.96
CA ASP A 102 1.99 -11.44 -8.64
C ASP A 102 1.35 -10.38 -7.72
N THR A 103 2.02 -9.24 -7.54
CA THR A 103 1.60 -8.14 -6.66
C THR A 103 0.42 -7.32 -7.18
N LYS A 104 -0.15 -7.66 -8.34
CA LYS A 104 -1.17 -6.84 -9.02
C LYS A 104 -2.45 -6.68 -8.21
N VAL A 105 -2.96 -7.79 -7.64
CA VAL A 105 -4.20 -7.78 -6.87
C VAL A 105 -4.01 -7.01 -5.56
N LEU A 106 -2.85 -7.20 -4.92
CA LEU A 106 -2.50 -6.52 -3.68
C LEU A 106 -2.31 -5.01 -3.90
N GLN A 107 -1.65 -4.63 -5.00
CA GLN A 107 -1.49 -3.24 -5.41
C GLN A 107 -2.85 -2.59 -5.71
N LEU A 108 -3.72 -3.27 -6.46
CA LEU A 108 -5.07 -2.76 -6.75
C LEU A 108 -5.89 -2.60 -5.46
N SER A 109 -5.82 -3.56 -4.54
CA SER A 109 -6.53 -3.51 -3.26
C SER A 109 -6.03 -2.36 -2.39
N SER A 110 -4.72 -2.11 -2.39
CA SER A 110 -4.13 -0.95 -1.72
C SER A 110 -4.60 0.39 -2.31
N VAL A 111 -4.75 0.47 -3.65
CA VAL A 111 -5.29 1.68 -4.32
C VAL A 111 -6.73 1.90 -3.89
N ILE A 112 -7.57 0.87 -3.92
CA ILE A 112 -8.98 0.97 -3.49
C ILE A 112 -9.07 1.40 -2.03
N GLN A 113 -8.31 0.76 -1.13
CA GLN A 113 -8.26 1.13 0.29
C GLN A 113 -7.80 2.59 0.47
N SER A 114 -6.76 3.02 -0.25
CA SER A 114 -6.25 4.40 -0.18
C SER A 114 -7.30 5.40 -0.62
N CYS A 115 -8.04 5.13 -1.70
CA CYS A 115 -9.16 5.96 -2.14
C CYS A 115 -10.24 6.08 -1.07
N VAL A 116 -10.60 4.98 -0.39
CA VAL A 116 -11.60 4.99 0.70
C VAL A 116 -11.11 5.84 1.89
N ILE A 117 -9.85 5.67 2.32
CA ILE A 117 -9.28 6.43 3.43
C ILE A 117 -9.18 7.93 3.08
N LEU A 118 -8.76 8.26 1.86
CA LEU A 118 -8.70 9.65 1.39
C LEU A 118 -10.10 10.27 1.31
N ALA A 119 -11.09 9.54 0.82
CA ALA A 119 -12.48 10.01 0.79
C ALA A 119 -13.03 10.28 2.21
N PHE A 120 -12.72 9.40 3.17
CA PHE A 120 -13.02 9.63 4.57
C PHE A 120 -12.34 10.90 5.10
N ALA A 121 -11.03 11.04 4.86
CA ALA A 121 -10.25 12.20 5.29
C ALA A 121 -10.81 13.52 4.72
N PHE A 122 -11.06 13.57 3.41
CA PHE A 122 -11.64 14.74 2.74
C PHE A 122 -13.03 15.07 3.28
N THR A 123 -13.85 14.06 3.55
CA THR A 123 -15.19 14.29 4.09
C THR A 123 -15.15 14.84 5.51
N VAL A 124 -14.33 14.25 6.39
CA VAL A 124 -14.18 14.70 7.78
C VAL A 124 -13.59 16.12 7.83
N LEU A 125 -12.55 16.41 7.03
CA LEU A 125 -11.93 17.74 6.98
C LEU A 125 -12.82 18.79 6.32
N GLY A 126 -13.54 18.42 5.26
CA GLY A 126 -14.45 19.31 4.54
C GLY A 126 -15.68 19.67 5.37
N LYS A 127 -16.22 18.71 6.12
CA LYS A 127 -17.39 18.90 7.00
C LYS A 127 -17.03 19.19 8.46
N ALA A 128 -15.77 19.50 8.78
CA ALA A 128 -15.30 19.59 10.16
C ALA A 128 -16.15 20.48 11.09
N ALA A 129 -16.75 21.57 10.57
CA ALA A 129 -17.64 22.42 11.36
C ALA A 129 -18.99 21.76 11.68
N SER A 130 -19.53 20.97 10.76
CA SER A 130 -20.87 20.36 10.84
C SER A 130 -20.85 18.85 11.06
N PHE A 131 -19.68 18.26 11.36
CA PHE A 131 -19.52 16.82 11.47
C PHE A 131 -19.85 16.36 12.89
N GLY A 132 -20.63 15.28 13.03
CA GLY A 132 -20.94 14.63 14.31
C GLY A 132 -22.07 15.28 15.12
N GLN A 133 -22.32 14.74 16.32
CA GLN A 133 -23.46 15.11 17.19
C GLN A 133 -23.39 16.52 17.77
N THR A 134 -22.20 17.03 18.07
CA THR A 134 -22.00 18.25 18.86
C THR A 134 -21.25 19.31 18.06
N THR A 135 -21.91 19.84 17.02
CA THR A 135 -21.31 20.83 16.09
C THR A 135 -20.77 22.07 16.80
N ASP A 136 -21.45 22.53 17.84
CA ASP A 136 -21.05 23.71 18.62
C ASP A 136 -19.75 23.50 19.40
N CYS A 137 -19.42 22.24 19.70
CA CYS A 137 -18.23 21.85 20.43
C CYS A 137 -17.03 21.57 19.51
N ASN A 138 -17.23 21.47 18.20
CA ASN A 138 -16.15 21.16 17.25
C ASN A 138 -15.04 22.23 17.26
N GLN A 139 -15.36 23.47 17.61
CA GLN A 139 -14.38 24.56 17.75
C GLN A 139 -13.35 24.35 18.86
N TYR A 140 -13.69 23.53 19.87
CA TYR A 140 -12.81 23.15 20.96
C TYR A 140 -12.08 21.83 20.71
N ALA A 141 -12.33 21.16 19.57
CA ALA A 141 -11.62 19.94 19.24
C ALA A 141 -10.11 20.24 19.09
N VAL A 142 -9.32 19.56 19.92
CA VAL A 142 -7.86 19.63 19.92
C VAL A 142 -7.33 18.30 19.41
N ALA A 143 -6.46 18.35 18.41
CA ALA A 143 -5.67 17.21 17.99
C ALA A 143 -4.29 17.29 18.64
N VAL A 144 -3.78 16.15 19.10
CA VAL A 144 -2.45 16.03 19.72
C VAL A 144 -1.65 15.01 18.92
N ILE A 145 -0.69 15.48 18.15
CA ILE A 145 0.33 14.61 17.52
C ILE A 145 1.64 14.75 18.29
N PHE A 146 2.18 15.97 18.37
CA PHE A 146 3.34 16.32 19.20
C PHE A 146 3.06 17.45 20.19
N ARG A 147 2.13 18.35 19.84
CA ARG A 147 1.58 19.39 20.71
C ARG A 147 0.08 19.52 20.44
N PRO A 148 -0.71 19.98 21.42
CA PRO A 148 -2.12 20.30 21.21
C PRO A 148 -2.25 21.46 20.22
N PHE A 149 -3.00 21.26 19.15
CA PHE A 149 -3.39 22.33 18.23
C PHE A 149 -4.90 22.29 17.95
N SER A 150 -5.49 23.47 17.72
CA SER A 150 -6.91 23.57 17.37
C SER A 150 -7.16 22.93 16.01
N ALA A 151 -8.03 21.91 15.99
CA ALA A 151 -8.30 21.13 14.79
C ALA A 151 -8.98 21.95 13.69
N LEU A 152 -9.86 22.90 14.02
CA LEU A 152 -10.64 23.65 13.02
C LEU A 152 -9.89 24.79 12.35
N LYS A 153 -9.02 25.52 13.07
CA LYS A 153 -8.31 26.67 12.49
C LYS A 153 -7.06 26.22 11.72
N SER A 154 -5.99 25.92 12.46
CA SER A 154 -4.72 25.52 11.87
C SER A 154 -4.74 24.06 11.41
N GLY A 155 -5.40 23.18 12.17
CA GLY A 155 -5.48 21.76 11.84
C GLY A 155 -6.16 21.48 10.50
N ARG A 156 -7.18 22.25 10.12
CA ARG A 156 -7.89 22.08 8.85
C ARG A 156 -6.98 22.40 7.66
N ILE A 157 -6.29 23.53 7.69
CA ILE A 157 -5.37 23.94 6.61
C ILE A 157 -4.23 22.93 6.49
N LEU A 158 -3.63 22.55 7.62
CA LEU A 158 -2.57 21.56 7.65
C LEU A 158 -3.06 20.19 7.14
N GLY A 159 -4.26 19.77 7.56
CA GLY A 159 -4.91 18.56 7.10
C GLY A 159 -5.13 18.55 5.59
N TRP A 160 -5.63 19.65 5.01
CA TRP A 160 -5.76 19.78 3.56
C TRP A 160 -4.42 19.65 2.85
N ILE A 161 -3.38 20.37 3.32
CA ILE A 161 -2.05 20.30 2.72
C ILE A 161 -1.52 18.86 2.77
N LEU A 162 -1.61 18.19 3.93
CA LEU A 162 -1.12 16.83 4.11
C LEU A 162 -1.89 15.83 3.26
N VAL A 163 -3.23 15.87 3.26
CA VAL A 163 -4.07 14.94 2.48
C VAL A 163 -3.89 15.17 0.98
N SER A 164 -3.82 16.43 0.53
CA SER A 164 -3.55 16.74 -0.87
C SER A 164 -2.16 16.31 -1.31
N LEU A 165 -1.13 16.53 -0.48
CA LEU A 165 0.24 16.09 -0.76
C LEU A 165 0.35 14.56 -0.80
N ALA A 166 -0.28 13.87 0.16
CA ALA A 166 -0.36 12.42 0.20
C ALA A 166 -1.07 11.87 -1.04
N SER A 167 -2.21 12.45 -1.40
CA SER A 167 -2.99 12.08 -2.60
C SER A 167 -2.17 12.27 -3.87
N ALA A 168 -1.50 13.42 -4.03
CA ALA A 168 -0.68 13.73 -5.20
C ALA A 168 0.52 12.78 -5.30
N THR A 169 1.22 12.54 -4.19
CA THR A 169 2.36 11.61 -4.14
C THR A 169 1.92 10.20 -4.53
N TYR A 170 0.80 9.74 -3.97
CA TYR A 170 0.24 8.43 -4.28
C TYR A 170 -0.15 8.33 -5.76
N ALA A 171 -0.87 9.32 -6.29
CA ALA A 171 -1.26 9.38 -7.70
C ALA A 171 -0.04 9.36 -8.63
N VAL A 172 1.02 10.11 -8.31
CA VAL A 172 2.27 10.10 -9.09
C VAL A 172 2.95 8.74 -9.03
N MET A 173 3.04 8.10 -7.87
CA MET A 173 3.64 6.76 -7.75
C MET A 173 2.85 5.74 -8.58
N THR A 174 1.52 5.69 -8.44
CA THR A 174 0.65 4.79 -9.21
C THR A 174 0.72 5.07 -10.71
N ALA A 175 0.74 6.35 -11.12
CA ALA A 175 0.85 6.73 -12.52
C ALA A 175 2.21 6.32 -13.11
N ARG A 176 3.31 6.50 -12.37
CA ARG A 176 4.65 6.09 -12.83
C ARG A 176 4.75 4.57 -12.98
N ASP A 177 4.22 3.81 -12.03
CA ASP A 177 4.17 2.34 -12.12
C ASP A 177 3.36 1.89 -13.34
N TYR A 178 2.20 2.49 -13.56
CA TYR A 178 1.35 2.18 -14.71
C TYR A 178 2.03 2.53 -16.04
N MET A 179 2.57 3.75 -16.16
CA MET A 179 3.25 4.23 -17.35
C MET A 179 4.48 3.38 -17.69
N THR A 180 5.28 2.99 -16.69
CA THR A 180 6.47 2.15 -16.92
C THR A 180 6.07 0.79 -17.49
N ARG A 181 4.96 0.20 -17.01
CA ARG A 181 4.44 -1.08 -17.54
C ARG A 181 3.93 -0.93 -18.97
N VAL A 182 3.18 0.13 -19.26
CA VAL A 182 2.67 0.40 -20.62
C VAL A 182 3.84 0.62 -21.59
N LEU A 183 4.85 1.41 -21.21
CA LEU A 183 6.04 1.65 -22.02
C LEU A 183 6.83 0.37 -22.26
N LYS A 184 6.98 -0.49 -21.26
CA LYS A 184 7.63 -1.80 -21.42
C LYS A 184 6.87 -2.68 -22.42
N LYS A 185 5.54 -2.75 -22.32
CA LYS A 185 4.69 -3.51 -23.25
C LYS A 185 4.81 -2.99 -24.69
N ILE A 186 4.79 -1.66 -24.88
CA ILE A 186 4.98 -1.06 -26.21
C ILE A 186 6.37 -1.39 -26.77
N ARG A 187 7.41 -1.33 -25.95
CA ARG A 187 8.78 -1.67 -26.36
C ARG A 187 8.91 -3.15 -26.75
N GLU A 188 8.26 -4.04 -26.02
CA GLU A 188 8.21 -5.47 -26.35
C GLU A 188 7.42 -5.76 -27.63
N SER A 189 6.29 -5.08 -27.84
CA SER A 189 5.53 -5.15 -29.09
C SER A 189 6.35 -4.66 -30.28
N ARG A 190 7.09 -3.55 -30.14
CA ARG A 190 7.97 -3.04 -31.21
C ARG A 190 9.07 -4.04 -31.59
N LYS A 191 9.71 -4.68 -30.61
CA LYS A 191 10.73 -5.72 -30.86
C LYS A 191 10.19 -6.96 -31.58
N ARG A 192 8.89 -7.26 -31.50
CA ARG A 192 8.28 -8.39 -32.23
C ARG A 192 7.92 -8.07 -33.67
N VAL A 193 7.78 -6.79 -34.03
CA VAL A 193 7.46 -6.37 -35.41
C VAL A 193 8.72 -6.20 -36.27
N GLU A 194 9.87 -5.90 -35.66
CA GLU A 194 11.16 -5.70 -36.35
C GLU A 194 11.94 -6.97 -36.83
N PRO A 195 11.63 -8.24 -36.49
CA PRO A 195 12.51 -9.36 -36.85
C PRO A 195 12.33 -9.93 -38.28
N GLU A 196 11.30 -9.53 -39.04
CA GLU A 196 11.04 -10.15 -40.35
C GLU A 196 11.68 -9.40 -41.54
N GLU A 197 11.81 -8.08 -41.46
CA GLU A 197 12.31 -7.28 -42.60
C GLU A 197 13.83 -7.43 -42.80
N SER A 198 14.59 -7.64 -41.72
CA SER A 198 16.05 -7.78 -41.82
C SER A 198 16.52 -9.18 -42.25
N SER A 199 15.64 -10.20 -42.17
CA SER A 199 15.96 -11.57 -42.60
C SER A 199 15.67 -11.81 -44.09
N ALA A 200 14.81 -11.00 -44.71
CA ALA A 200 14.53 -11.08 -46.15
C ALA A 200 15.66 -10.47 -47.02
N VAL A 201 16.46 -9.53 -46.48
CA VAL A 201 17.54 -8.86 -47.24
C VAL A 201 18.85 -9.66 -47.24
N LEU A 202 19.07 -10.56 -46.28
CA LEU A 202 20.27 -11.41 -46.23
C LEU A 202 20.12 -12.79 -46.89
N ASN A 203 19.14 -12.97 -47.79
CA ASN A 203 19.08 -14.14 -48.67
C ASN A 203 19.61 -13.87 -50.09
N GLN A 204 20.34 -12.77 -50.29
CA GLN A 204 21.26 -12.63 -51.42
C GLN A 204 22.66 -13.07 -50.97
N ARG A 205 22.94 -14.38 -51.01
CA ARG A 205 24.32 -14.87 -51.01
C ARG A 205 24.88 -14.87 -52.43
N PRO A 206 26.06 -14.27 -52.65
CA PRO A 206 26.98 -14.67 -53.70
C PRO A 206 27.44 -16.13 -53.51
N VAL A 207 27.69 -16.79 -54.64
CA VAL A 207 28.14 -18.18 -54.82
C VAL A 207 29.34 -18.53 -53.90
N PRO A 208 29.38 -19.75 -53.31
CA PRO A 208 30.44 -20.14 -52.40
C PRO A 208 31.79 -20.28 -53.12
N VAL A 209 32.82 -19.62 -52.59
CA VAL A 209 34.22 -19.95 -52.87
C VAL A 209 34.70 -20.90 -51.76
N PHE A 210 35.09 -22.10 -52.19
CA PHE A 210 35.68 -23.14 -51.35
C PHE A 210 37.03 -22.67 -50.80
N THR A 211 37.17 -22.63 -49.48
CA THR A 211 38.48 -22.56 -48.82
C THR A 211 38.73 -23.80 -47.97
N PRO A 212 39.99 -24.29 -47.89
CA PRO A 212 40.31 -25.56 -47.26
C PRO A 212 40.22 -25.49 -45.73
N SER A 213 39.83 -26.63 -45.17
CA SER A 213 39.67 -26.96 -43.76
C SER A 213 40.91 -26.66 -42.91
N GLU A 214 40.77 -25.78 -41.93
CA GLU A 214 41.71 -25.64 -40.81
C GLU A 214 41.06 -26.19 -39.53
N LYS A 215 41.59 -27.33 -39.09
CA LYS A 215 41.30 -27.99 -37.80
C LYS A 215 41.66 -27.02 -36.67
N ARG A 216 40.68 -26.60 -35.86
CA ARG A 216 40.95 -25.89 -34.60
C ARG A 216 40.29 -26.61 -33.42
N GLU A 217 41.15 -26.95 -32.46
CA GLU A 217 40.90 -27.70 -31.24
C GLU A 217 39.97 -26.97 -30.28
N ALA A 218 39.17 -27.76 -29.56
CA ALA A 218 38.23 -27.31 -28.55
C ALA A 218 38.94 -27.00 -27.23
N PRO A 219 38.73 -25.83 -26.61
CA PRO A 219 39.11 -25.61 -25.23
C PRO A 219 38.04 -26.20 -24.29
N ILE A 220 38.48 -27.23 -23.56
CA ILE A 220 37.81 -27.76 -22.36
C ILE A 220 37.81 -26.66 -21.31
N ASN A 221 36.64 -26.12 -20.97
CA ASN A 221 36.51 -25.23 -19.81
C ASN A 221 35.73 -25.93 -18.70
N MET A 222 36.48 -26.55 -17.79
CA MET A 222 35.99 -27.01 -16.49
C MET A 222 35.67 -25.79 -15.62
N THR A 223 34.40 -25.53 -15.36
CA THR A 223 34.00 -24.64 -14.26
C THR A 223 33.03 -25.35 -13.32
N SER A 224 33.64 -25.87 -12.26
CA SER A 224 33.16 -26.23 -10.92
C SER A 224 31.67 -26.01 -10.59
N PRO A 225 30.94 -27.06 -10.15
CA PRO A 225 29.62 -26.90 -9.55
C PRO A 225 29.74 -26.40 -8.11
N ARG A 226 29.43 -25.12 -7.88
CA ARG A 226 29.15 -24.61 -6.52
C ARG A 226 27.87 -25.24 -6.00
N ARG A 227 28.04 -26.24 -5.13
CA ARG A 227 27.03 -26.79 -4.22
C ARG A 227 26.29 -25.65 -3.50
N GLN A 228 25.04 -25.39 -3.89
CA GLN A 228 24.12 -24.67 -3.03
C GLN A 228 23.64 -25.64 -1.95
N VAL A 229 24.07 -25.38 -0.71
CA VAL A 229 23.56 -26.06 0.48
C VAL A 229 22.12 -25.57 0.69
N ARG A 230 21.16 -26.37 0.25
CA ARG A 230 19.74 -26.15 0.51
C ARG A 230 19.47 -26.65 1.93
N VAL A 231 19.45 -25.74 2.90
CA VAL A 231 19.05 -26.05 4.28
C VAL A 231 17.55 -26.32 4.28
N PHE A 232 17.17 -27.59 4.26
CA PHE A 232 15.79 -28.03 4.48
C PHE A 232 15.55 -28.04 5.99
N VAL A 233 14.76 -27.09 6.48
CA VAL A 233 14.21 -27.15 7.84
C VAL A 233 12.90 -27.94 7.75
N SER A 234 12.95 -29.23 8.06
CA SER A 234 11.73 -30.04 8.25
C SER A 234 11.17 -29.74 9.63
N THR A 235 10.08 -28.99 9.69
CA THR A 235 9.24 -28.84 10.88
C THR A 235 8.36 -30.08 10.99
N THR A 236 8.75 -31.02 11.86
CA THR A 236 7.90 -32.12 12.29
C THR A 236 6.80 -31.57 13.21
N TYR A 237 5.55 -31.60 12.73
CA TYR A 237 4.38 -31.43 13.58
C TYR A 237 4.24 -32.66 14.47
N SER A 238 4.49 -32.48 15.77
CA SER A 238 4.12 -33.45 16.80
C SER A 238 2.63 -33.25 17.12
N THR A 239 1.80 -34.08 16.51
CA THR A 239 0.44 -34.34 17.01
C THR A 239 0.56 -35.19 18.26
N ASN A 240 0.25 -34.62 19.42
CA ASN A 240 -0.03 -35.37 20.63
C ASN A 240 -1.55 -35.42 20.87
N PRO A 241 -2.03 -36.54 21.45
CA PRO A 241 -3.44 -36.96 21.47
C PRO A 241 -4.34 -36.12 22.38
#